data_AF-A0A1S8WPJ3-F1
#
_entry.id   AF-A0A1S8WPJ3-F1
#
_cell.length_a   1.000
_cell.length_b   1.000
_cell.length_c   1.000
_cell.angle_alpha   90.00
_cell.angle_beta   90.00
_cell.angle_gamma   90.00
#
_symmetry.space_group_name_H-M   'P 1'
#
loop_
_entity.id
_entity.type
_entity.pdbx_description
1 polymer ?
#
loop_
_entity_poly.entity_id
_entity_poly.type
_entity_poly.pdbx_seq_one_letter_code
_entity_poly.pdbx_strand_id
1 'polypeptide(L)'
;QAPISDLIVGEDFILQLHLTNSSPWDLEVLSTRFKLSDTVVFSDGNQDVQIKDLCVQAECRVTECQILTVSRLDQENGVVNLGQYEVSWRRKSTTENSNSALVLTTSFDLFSCTVLELPVRVRADIPTIGTVLTPLPVFFVLENQTIYPQEVLIQLEPSPSFMFSGQHKLRLRVLPGSPQFLRYLFLPLFTGYLVIPRLRITLTRVDGSGPGDEQTLKLHMEERMLRQIPTHVFVVNQPFWLNGFIDPNILSPWLPVSPSFCRSSRFSHSTGSDWLATNWEDITSTRLERTPAEKPINKTLDDLQLTIEENDGN
;
A
#
# COMPACT_ATOMS: atom_id res chain seq x y z
N GLN A 1 10.00 -6.08 -6.11
CA GLN A 1 10.47 -4.68 -5.94
C GLN A 1 11.44 -4.64 -4.77
N ALA A 2 12.38 -3.70 -4.76
CA ALA A 2 13.16 -3.41 -3.56
C ALA A 2 12.30 -2.54 -2.62
N PRO A 3 12.45 -2.67 -1.28
CA PRO A 3 11.77 -1.80 -0.34
C PRO A 3 12.15 -0.34 -0.61
N ILE A 4 11.19 0.56 -0.42
CA ILE A 4 11.40 1.98 -0.66
C ILE A 4 12.39 2.50 0.40
N SER A 5 13.46 3.15 -0.05
CA SER A 5 14.45 3.70 0.88
C SER A 5 13.99 5.04 1.47
N ASP A 6 13.18 5.80 0.73
CA ASP A 6 12.73 7.13 1.14
C ASP A 6 11.26 7.39 0.75
N LEU A 7 10.48 7.91 1.69
CA LEU A 7 9.10 8.34 1.51
C LEU A 7 9.04 9.77 0.96
N ILE A 8 7.95 10.11 0.28
CA ILE A 8 7.71 11.46 -0.23
C ILE A 8 6.51 12.05 0.52
N VAL A 9 6.66 13.28 1.01
CA VAL A 9 5.57 13.96 1.74
C VAL A 9 4.33 14.12 0.86
N GLY A 10 3.18 13.73 1.40
CA GLY A 10 1.86 13.79 0.78
C GLY A 10 1.66 12.82 -0.39
N GLU A 11 2.55 11.84 -0.56
CA GLU A 11 2.33 10.68 -1.42
C GLU A 11 1.94 9.46 -0.57
N ASP A 12 1.06 8.64 -1.13
CA ASP A 12 0.59 7.42 -0.50
C ASP A 12 1.60 6.28 -0.72
N PHE A 13 1.76 5.42 0.29
CA PHE A 13 2.59 4.23 0.24
C PHE A 13 1.92 3.06 0.95
N ILE A 14 2.29 1.83 0.58
CA ILE A 14 1.73 0.61 1.19
C ILE A 14 2.71 0.08 2.23
N LEU A 15 2.26 0.04 3.48
CA LEU A 15 2.93 -0.67 4.55
C LEU A 15 2.43 -2.12 4.58
N GLN A 16 3.31 -3.07 4.26
CA GLN A 16 3.00 -4.50 4.28
C GLN A 16 3.69 -5.16 5.48
N LEU A 17 2.88 -5.62 6.43
CA LEU A 17 3.33 -6.27 7.65
C LEU A 17 3.14 -7.77 7.58
N HIS A 18 4.12 -8.51 8.08
CA HIS A 18 4.06 -9.96 8.16
C HIS A 18 4.23 -10.44 9.58
N LEU A 19 3.14 -10.96 10.14
CA LEU A 19 3.11 -11.56 11.46
C LEU A 19 3.35 -13.06 11.33
N THR A 20 4.45 -13.55 11.90
CA THR A 20 4.80 -14.98 11.89
C THR A 20 4.68 -15.56 13.29
N ASN A 21 3.94 -16.66 13.41
CA ASN A 21 3.89 -17.44 14.66
C ASN A 21 5.17 -18.29 14.77
N SER A 22 6.08 -17.89 15.65
CA SER A 22 7.32 -18.62 15.95
C SER A 22 7.13 -19.68 17.04
N SER A 23 5.94 -19.73 17.66
CA SER A 23 5.62 -20.70 18.71
C SER A 23 5.26 -22.06 18.10
N PRO A 24 5.60 -23.18 18.76
CA PRO A 24 5.15 -24.51 18.35
C PRO A 24 3.65 -24.75 18.66
N TRP A 25 2.93 -23.74 19.15
CA TRP A 25 1.53 -23.80 19.54
C TRP A 25 0.70 -22.86 18.68
N ASP A 26 -0.55 -23.23 18.42
CA ASP A 26 -1.51 -22.36 17.76
C ASP A 26 -1.80 -21.13 18.62
N LEU A 27 -1.81 -19.96 18.00
CA LEU A 27 -2.13 -18.69 18.62
C LEU A 27 -3.46 -18.18 18.08
N GLU A 28 -4.20 -17.45 18.91
CA GLU A 28 -5.40 -16.72 18.51
C GLU A 28 -5.11 -15.23 18.65
N VAL A 29 -5.04 -14.54 17.50
CA VAL A 29 -4.89 -13.09 17.42
C VAL A 29 -6.27 -12.46 17.56
N LEU A 30 -6.49 -11.76 18.66
CA LEU A 30 -7.78 -11.13 18.98
C LEU A 30 -7.95 -9.82 18.22
N SER A 31 -6.92 -8.98 18.21
CA SER A 31 -6.96 -7.69 17.52
C SER A 31 -5.57 -7.15 17.22
N THR A 32 -5.47 -6.41 16.12
CA THR A 32 -4.27 -5.66 15.74
C THR A 32 -4.55 -4.16 15.77
N ARG A 33 -3.52 -3.37 16.14
CA ARG A 33 -3.63 -1.92 16.22
C ARG A 33 -2.35 -1.23 15.78
N PHE A 34 -2.50 -0.18 14.98
CA PHE A 34 -1.42 0.73 14.65
C PHE A 34 -1.43 1.94 15.59
N LYS A 35 -0.27 2.24 16.17
CA LYS A 35 0.03 3.48 16.89
C LYS A 35 1.03 4.28 16.05
N LEU A 36 0.51 4.98 15.04
CA LEU A 36 1.33 5.77 14.13
C LEU A 36 1.92 7.00 14.83
N SER A 37 3.02 7.52 14.29
CA SER A 37 3.58 8.81 14.71
C SER A 37 2.73 9.98 14.22
N ASP A 38 2.89 11.16 14.84
CA ASP A 38 2.09 12.36 14.53
C ASP A 38 2.23 12.88 13.09
N THR A 39 3.25 12.43 12.36
CA THR A 39 3.52 12.81 10.97
C THR A 39 2.90 11.84 9.96
N VAL A 40 2.52 10.63 10.38
CA VAL A 40 2.02 9.57 9.50
C VAL A 40 0.53 9.35 9.74
N VAL A 41 -0.24 9.33 8.67
CA VAL A 41 -1.70 9.19 8.71
C VAL A 41 -2.16 8.10 7.76
N PHE A 42 -3.31 7.49 8.06
CA PHE A 42 -4.01 6.63 7.10
C PHE A 42 -4.55 7.49 5.95
N SER A 43 -4.36 7.04 4.71
CA SER A 43 -4.76 7.81 3.53
C SER A 43 -6.28 8.04 3.46
N ASP A 44 -7.07 7.12 3.99
CA ASP A 44 -8.53 7.22 4.11
C ASP A 44 -9.01 7.81 5.45
N GLY A 45 -8.08 8.14 6.35
CA GLY A 45 -8.34 8.68 7.68
C GLY A 45 -8.80 7.67 8.72
N ASN A 46 -8.96 6.38 8.38
CA ASN A 46 -9.40 5.36 9.31
C ASN A 46 -8.40 4.21 9.39
N GLN A 47 -8.25 3.66 10.59
CA GLN A 47 -7.53 2.41 10.74
C GLN A 47 -8.49 1.24 10.45
N ASP A 48 -8.23 0.52 9.37
CA ASP A 48 -8.91 -0.74 9.12
C ASP A 48 -8.33 -1.85 10.00
N VAL A 49 -9.17 -2.46 10.85
CA VAL A 49 -8.77 -3.65 11.60
C VAL A 49 -8.90 -4.85 10.67
N GLN A 50 -7.80 -5.24 10.01
CA GLN A 50 -7.82 -6.34 9.04
C GLN A 50 -7.76 -7.71 9.73
N ILE A 51 -7.08 -7.80 10.87
CA ILE A 51 -6.93 -9.03 11.63
C ILE A 51 -7.70 -8.92 12.94
N LYS A 52 -8.72 -9.76 13.07
CA LYS A 52 -9.51 -9.90 14.28
C LYS A 52 -9.95 -11.35 14.46
N ASP A 53 -9.82 -11.87 15.67
CA ASP A 53 -10.23 -13.22 16.07
C ASP A 53 -9.70 -14.31 15.10
N LEU A 54 -8.41 -14.20 14.72
CA LEU A 54 -7.76 -15.08 13.75
C LEU A 54 -6.87 -16.11 14.44
N CYS A 55 -7.11 -17.39 14.16
CA CYS A 55 -6.23 -18.48 14.60
C CYS A 55 -5.02 -18.60 13.65
N VAL A 56 -3.82 -18.40 14.18
CA VAL A 56 -2.55 -18.54 13.47
C VAL A 56 -1.87 -19.82 13.93
N GLN A 57 -1.77 -20.79 13.04
CA GLN A 57 -1.13 -22.08 13.35
C GLN A 57 0.38 -21.90 13.57
N ALA A 58 1.01 -22.89 14.21
CA ALA A 58 2.47 -22.92 14.35
C ALA A 58 3.16 -22.74 12.98
N GLU A 59 4.21 -21.91 12.92
CA GLU A 59 5.00 -21.61 11.72
C GLU A 59 4.22 -20.92 10.58
N CYS A 60 2.97 -20.52 10.80
CA CYS A 60 2.20 -19.79 9.79
C CYS A 60 2.46 -18.28 9.82
N ARG A 61 2.36 -17.67 8.64
CA ARG A 61 2.53 -16.23 8.41
C ARG A 61 1.21 -15.60 7.96
N VAL A 62 0.84 -14.50 8.60
CA VAL A 62 -0.29 -13.65 8.23
C VAL A 62 0.24 -12.34 7.69
N THR A 63 -0.42 -11.78 6.69
CA THR A 63 -0.05 -10.50 6.07
C THR A 63 -1.15 -9.49 6.27
N GLU A 64 -0.79 -8.27 6.66
CA GLU A 64 -1.68 -7.11 6.79
C GLU A 64 -1.10 -5.97 5.96
N CYS A 65 -1.94 -5.23 5.23
CA CYS A 65 -1.51 -4.14 4.36
C CYS A 65 -2.29 -2.87 4.64
N GLN A 66 -1.62 -1.75 4.90
CA GLN A 66 -2.28 -0.46 5.12
C GLN A 66 -1.73 0.59 4.16
N ILE A 67 -2.58 1.50 3.71
CA ILE A 67 -2.17 2.64 2.88
C ILE A 67 -2.00 3.85 3.80
N LEU A 68 -0.77 4.36 3.82
CA LEU A 68 -0.35 5.44 4.69
C LEU A 68 0.17 6.61 3.87
N THR A 69 0.17 7.80 4.47
CA THR A 69 0.68 9.03 3.89
C THR A 69 1.49 9.77 4.94
N VAL A 70 2.66 10.29 4.57
CA VAL A 70 3.42 11.21 5.43
C VAL A 70 2.89 12.62 5.21
N SER A 71 2.32 13.23 6.24
CA SER A 71 1.62 14.52 6.15
C SER A 71 2.55 15.73 6.11
N ARG A 72 3.68 15.69 6.83
CA ARG A 72 4.65 16.79 6.95
C ARG A 72 6.02 16.31 7.41
N LEU A 73 7.05 17.08 7.10
CA LEU A 73 8.39 16.89 7.62
C LEU A 73 8.60 17.75 8.88
N ASP A 74 8.57 17.12 10.05
CA ASP A 74 8.74 17.81 11.34
C ASP A 74 10.19 17.77 11.88
N GLN A 75 11.06 16.88 11.35
CA GLN A 75 12.41 16.65 11.88
C GLN A 75 13.51 17.22 10.99
N GLU A 76 14.50 17.87 11.61
CA GLU A 76 15.67 18.47 10.92
C GLU A 76 16.51 17.47 10.10
N ASN A 77 16.47 16.18 10.47
CA ASN A 77 17.26 15.13 9.81
C ASN A 77 16.52 14.40 8.69
N GLY A 78 15.26 14.74 8.41
CA GLY A 78 14.51 14.10 7.34
C GLY A 78 14.18 12.61 7.58
N VAL A 79 14.32 12.08 8.80
CA VAL A 79 13.99 10.69 9.13
C VAL A 79 12.72 10.65 9.96
N VAL A 80 11.78 9.77 9.63
CA VAL A 80 10.53 9.59 10.36
C VAL A 80 10.40 8.14 10.80
N ASN A 81 10.09 7.94 12.08
CA ASN A 81 9.65 6.65 12.61
C ASN A 81 8.14 6.51 12.33
N LEU A 82 7.72 5.41 11.71
CA LEU A 82 6.32 5.19 11.36
C LEU A 82 5.40 4.92 12.56
N GLY A 83 5.95 4.54 13.71
CA GLY A 83 5.22 4.30 14.96
C GLY A 83 5.38 2.86 15.45
N GLN A 84 4.30 2.30 16.01
CA GLN A 84 4.27 0.96 16.59
C GLN A 84 3.08 0.15 16.09
N TYR A 85 3.25 -1.16 16.02
CA TYR A 85 2.21 -2.13 15.72
C TYR A 85 1.97 -3.02 16.94
N GLU A 86 0.76 -3.00 17.48
CA GLU A 86 0.35 -3.78 18.65
C GLU A 86 -0.52 -4.95 18.24
N VAL A 87 -0.19 -6.12 18.77
CA VAL A 87 -0.94 -7.36 18.56
C VAL A 87 -1.40 -7.87 19.91
N SER A 88 -2.71 -8.00 20.09
CA SER A 88 -3.29 -8.69 21.24
C SER A 88 -3.64 -10.11 20.86
N TRP A 89 -3.08 -11.08 21.58
CA TRP A 89 -3.18 -12.50 21.26
C TRP A 89 -3.25 -13.36 22.53
N ARG A 90 -3.60 -14.63 22.35
CA ARG A 90 -3.53 -15.65 23.40
C ARG A 90 -3.17 -17.00 22.80
N ARG A 91 -2.65 -17.91 23.63
CA ARG A 91 -2.46 -19.30 23.21
C ARG A 91 -3.81 -19.99 23.08
N LYS A 92 -3.99 -20.74 22.00
CA LYS A 92 -5.18 -21.57 21.82
C LYS A 92 -5.13 -22.72 22.82
N SER A 93 -5.96 -22.65 23.85
CA SER A 93 -6.07 -23.71 24.85
C SER A 93 -6.75 -24.93 24.23
N THR A 94 -6.15 -26.11 24.42
CA THR A 94 -6.76 -27.40 24.04
C THR A 94 -7.86 -27.84 25.01
N THR A 95 -7.98 -27.20 26.18
CA THR A 95 -8.99 -27.50 27.20
C THR A 95 -10.14 -26.50 27.18
N GLU A 96 -11.37 -27.01 27.36
CA GLU A 96 -12.67 -26.34 27.19
C GLU A 96 -12.93 -25.09 28.09
N ASN A 97 -12.00 -24.71 28.97
CA ASN A 97 -12.05 -23.46 29.72
C ASN A 97 -11.38 -22.30 28.95
N SER A 98 -11.92 -22.01 27.76
CA SER A 98 -11.47 -20.95 26.86
C SER A 98 -11.62 -19.52 27.42
N ASN A 99 -12.34 -19.34 28.53
CA ASN A 99 -12.55 -18.05 29.18
C ASN A 99 -11.44 -17.61 30.16
N SER A 100 -10.44 -18.47 30.45
CA SER A 100 -9.35 -18.16 31.39
C SER A 100 -7.97 -17.97 30.72
N ALA A 101 -7.91 -18.01 29.38
CA ALA A 101 -6.65 -17.85 28.66
C ALA A 101 -6.15 -16.40 28.80
N LEU A 102 -4.94 -16.23 29.36
CA LEU A 102 -4.26 -14.94 29.51
C LEU A 102 -4.09 -14.29 28.14
N VAL A 103 -4.65 -13.09 27.99
CA VAL A 103 -4.45 -12.25 26.82
C VAL A 103 -3.15 -11.46 27.00
N LEU A 104 -2.27 -11.56 26.03
CA LEU A 104 -1.00 -10.85 25.96
C LEU A 104 -1.08 -9.81 24.85
N THR A 105 -0.45 -8.65 25.06
CA THR A 105 -0.26 -7.64 24.03
C THR A 105 1.22 -7.46 23.79
N THR A 106 1.65 -7.68 22.55
CA THR A 106 3.03 -7.49 22.09
C THR A 106 3.07 -6.29 21.16
N SER A 107 3.98 -5.36 21.41
CA SER A 107 4.22 -4.17 20.59
C SER A 107 5.50 -4.31 19.78
N PHE A 108 5.42 -4.01 18.49
CA PHE A 108 6.55 -3.99 17.56
C PHE A 108 6.80 -2.57 17.09
N ASP A 109 8.05 -2.11 17.13
CA ASP A 109 8.41 -0.83 16.51
C ASP A 109 8.38 -0.98 14.98
N LEU A 110 7.72 -0.04 14.31
CA LEU A 110 7.77 0.08 12.86
C LEU A 110 9.11 0.69 12.44
N PHE A 111 9.48 0.51 11.17
CA PHE A 111 10.76 1.01 10.68
C PHE A 111 10.81 2.54 10.65
N SER A 112 12.03 3.05 10.68
CA SER A 112 12.30 4.47 10.40
C SER A 112 12.84 4.59 8.99
N CYS A 113 12.33 5.57 8.25
CA CYS A 113 12.73 5.84 6.87
C CYS A 113 13.00 7.33 6.66
N THR A 114 13.82 7.64 5.67
CA THR A 114 14.02 8.99 5.21
C THR A 114 12.78 9.49 4.49
N VAL A 115 12.48 10.78 4.62
CA VAL A 115 11.33 11.48 4.08
C VAL A 115 11.83 12.67 3.30
N LEU A 116 11.32 12.81 2.09
CA LEU A 116 11.71 13.84 1.13
C LEU A 116 10.53 14.74 0.82
N GLU A 117 10.80 16.04 0.77
CA GLU A 117 9.89 17.04 0.20
C GLU A 117 10.36 17.37 -1.21
N LEU A 118 9.52 17.06 -2.20
CA LEU A 118 9.81 17.36 -3.59
C LEU A 118 9.26 18.74 -3.94
N PRO A 119 10.05 19.61 -4.62
CA PRO A 119 9.61 20.97 -4.92
C PRO A 119 8.42 21.02 -5.90
N VAL A 120 8.31 20.00 -6.75
CA VAL A 120 7.19 19.83 -7.68
C VAL A 120 6.70 18.39 -7.57
N ARG A 121 5.41 18.21 -7.29
CA ARG A 121 4.74 16.92 -7.35
C ARG A 121 4.21 16.68 -8.75
N VAL A 122 4.35 15.45 -9.24
CA VAL A 122 3.89 15.06 -10.58
C VAL A 122 2.89 13.93 -10.43
N ARG A 123 1.67 14.14 -10.92
CA ARG A 123 0.65 13.11 -11.02
C ARG A 123 0.44 12.77 -12.48
N ALA A 124 0.17 11.50 -12.74
CA ALA A 124 -0.11 11.02 -14.08
C ALA A 124 -1.44 10.26 -14.09
N ASP A 125 -2.31 10.59 -15.03
CA ASP A 125 -3.46 9.78 -15.39
C ASP A 125 -3.13 9.10 -16.72
N ILE A 126 -2.77 7.83 -16.62
CA ILE A 126 -2.38 6.96 -17.73
C ILE A 126 -3.33 5.76 -17.69
N PRO A 127 -4.08 5.48 -18.77
CA PRO A 127 -4.94 4.31 -18.79
C PRO A 127 -4.12 3.02 -18.66
N THR A 128 -4.60 2.10 -17.82
CA THR A 128 -3.91 0.84 -17.52
C THR A 128 -3.83 -0.11 -18.71
N ILE A 129 -4.84 -0.04 -19.60
CA ILE A 129 -4.94 -0.85 -20.80
C ILE A 129 -5.19 0.05 -22.01
N GLY A 130 -4.40 -0.15 -23.07
CA GLY A 130 -4.57 0.49 -24.38
C GLY A 130 -5.00 -0.52 -25.45
N THR A 131 -5.37 0.00 -26.61
CA THR A 131 -5.67 -0.81 -27.80
C THR A 131 -4.79 -0.38 -28.97
N VAL A 132 -4.24 -1.33 -29.71
CA VAL A 132 -3.38 -1.06 -30.87
C VAL A 132 -4.05 -0.11 -31.85
N LEU A 133 -3.29 0.86 -32.36
CA LEU A 133 -3.72 1.90 -33.30
C LEU A 133 -4.93 2.74 -32.81
N THR A 134 -5.22 2.70 -31.51
CA THR A 134 -6.27 3.51 -30.90
C THR A 134 -5.63 4.58 -30.01
N PRO A 135 -6.01 5.86 -30.14
CA PRO A 135 -5.42 6.92 -29.33
C PRO A 135 -5.64 6.72 -27.82
N LEU A 136 -4.54 6.78 -27.07
CA LEU A 136 -4.45 6.65 -25.63
C LEU A 136 -4.15 8.04 -25.02
N PRO A 137 -5.16 8.75 -24.49
CA PRO A 137 -4.94 10.05 -23.86
C PRO A 137 -4.19 9.88 -22.55
N VAL A 138 -3.16 10.71 -22.33
CA VAL A 138 -2.35 10.73 -21.11
C VAL A 138 -2.30 12.16 -20.57
N PHE A 139 -2.50 12.31 -19.26
CA PHE A 139 -2.49 13.60 -18.59
C PHE A 139 -1.44 13.61 -17.49
N PHE A 140 -0.64 14.67 -17.44
CA PHE A 140 0.24 14.95 -16.31
C PHE A 140 -0.20 16.23 -15.62
N VAL A 141 -0.18 16.21 -14.29
CA VAL A 141 -0.46 17.37 -13.45
C VAL A 141 0.79 17.67 -12.65
N LEU A 142 1.32 18.88 -12.81
CA LEU A 142 2.47 19.37 -12.06
C LEU A 142 1.98 20.37 -11.01
N GLU A 143 2.23 20.07 -9.75
CA GLU A 143 1.84 20.87 -8.59
C GLU A 143 3.10 21.38 -7.89
N ASN A 144 3.25 22.70 -7.77
CA ASN A 144 4.33 23.29 -7.00
C ASN A 144 4.02 23.18 -5.50
N GLN A 145 4.89 22.49 -4.76
CA GLN A 145 4.76 22.29 -3.31
C GLN A 145 5.50 23.37 -2.50
N THR A 146 6.26 24.25 -3.16
CA THR A 146 6.99 25.35 -2.53
C THR A 146 6.21 26.66 -2.58
N ILE A 147 6.59 27.61 -1.71
CA ILE A 147 6.05 28.98 -1.71
C ILE A 147 6.63 29.86 -2.84
N TYR A 148 7.63 29.37 -3.56
CA TYR A 148 8.31 30.10 -4.63
C TYR A 148 7.98 29.50 -5.99
N PRO A 149 7.86 30.31 -7.06
CA PRO A 149 7.67 29.78 -8.39
C PRO A 149 8.83 28.88 -8.86
N GLN A 150 8.52 27.67 -9.35
CA GLN A 150 9.50 26.71 -9.84
C GLN A 150 9.61 26.78 -11.37
N GLU A 151 10.82 26.92 -11.90
CA GLU A 151 11.06 26.88 -13.34
C GLU A 151 11.49 25.46 -13.75
N VAL A 152 10.64 24.79 -14.52
CA VAL A 152 10.86 23.40 -14.96
C VAL A 152 11.04 23.32 -16.47
N LEU A 153 11.98 22.48 -16.89
CA LEU A 153 12.11 22.02 -18.26
C LEU A 153 11.55 20.60 -18.34
N ILE A 154 10.58 20.42 -19.22
CA ILE A 154 9.88 19.16 -19.41
C ILE A 154 10.22 18.67 -20.80
N GLN A 155 10.57 17.40 -20.90
CA GLN A 155 10.88 16.74 -22.16
C GLN A 155 10.25 15.35 -22.17
N LEU A 156 9.53 15.01 -23.24
CA LEU A 156 8.97 13.68 -23.42
C LEU A 156 9.91 12.87 -24.31
N GLU A 157 10.54 11.84 -23.78
CA GLU A 157 11.39 10.96 -24.56
C GLU A 157 10.55 9.96 -25.36
N PRO A 158 10.77 9.83 -26.68
CA PRO A 158 10.01 8.91 -27.51
C PRO A 158 10.25 7.45 -27.11
N SER A 159 9.23 6.62 -27.30
CA SER A 159 9.32 5.16 -27.23
C SER A 159 9.10 4.59 -28.63
N PRO A 160 9.85 3.55 -29.07
CA PRO A 160 9.64 2.92 -30.38
C PRO A 160 8.26 2.25 -30.49
N SER A 161 7.59 1.99 -29.36
CA SER A 161 6.29 1.31 -29.33
C SER A 161 5.09 2.25 -29.52
N PHE A 162 5.33 3.56 -29.51
CA PHE A 162 4.29 4.57 -29.55
C PHE A 162 4.66 5.71 -30.49
N MET A 163 3.70 6.17 -31.28
CA MET A 163 3.72 7.55 -31.75
C MET A 163 3.07 8.43 -30.67
N PHE A 164 3.44 9.71 -30.58
CA PHE A 164 2.75 10.63 -29.68
C PHE A 164 2.48 11.98 -30.34
N SER A 165 1.45 12.66 -29.83
CA SER A 165 1.15 14.06 -30.10
C SER A 165 1.14 14.85 -28.80
N GLY A 166 1.71 16.06 -28.83
CA GLY A 166 1.87 16.94 -27.68
C GLY A 166 3.20 17.70 -27.71
N GLN A 167 3.50 18.42 -26.64
CA GLN A 167 4.72 19.21 -26.54
C GLN A 167 5.93 18.30 -26.25
N HIS A 168 6.79 18.07 -27.26
CA HIS A 168 7.99 17.25 -27.06
C HIS A 168 8.95 17.85 -26.02
N LYS A 169 9.09 19.17 -26.01
CA LYS A 169 9.93 19.92 -25.06
C LYS A 169 9.26 21.24 -24.71
N LEU A 170 9.13 21.51 -23.42
CA LEU A 170 8.44 22.69 -22.90
C LEU A 170 9.17 23.21 -21.67
N ARG A 171 9.48 24.51 -21.64
CA ARG A 171 9.94 25.21 -20.44
C ARG A 171 8.76 26.02 -19.90
N LEU A 172 8.43 25.82 -18.63
CA LEU A 172 7.32 26.54 -18.00
C LEU A 172 7.66 26.88 -16.55
N ARG A 173 6.87 27.79 -15.97
CA ARG A 173 6.97 28.22 -14.58
C ARG A 173 5.74 27.74 -13.82
N VAL A 174 5.92 26.83 -12.86
CA VAL A 174 4.85 26.31 -12.00
C VAL A 174 4.71 27.25 -10.81
N LEU A 175 3.57 27.93 -10.70
CA LEU A 175 3.30 28.85 -9.59
C LEU A 175 2.74 28.08 -8.38
N PRO A 176 3.01 28.54 -7.14
CA PRO A 176 2.37 27.99 -5.94
C PRO A 176 0.84 28.04 -6.05
N GLY A 177 0.17 26.94 -5.74
CA GLY A 177 -1.30 26.84 -5.79
C GLY A 177 -1.92 26.86 -7.20
N SER A 178 -1.12 26.90 -8.26
CA SER A 178 -1.61 26.88 -9.65
C SER A 178 -1.04 25.67 -10.40
N PRO A 179 -1.76 24.53 -10.39
CA PRO A 179 -1.31 23.32 -11.06
C PRO A 179 -1.20 23.55 -12.58
N GLN A 180 -0.20 22.92 -13.18
CA GLN A 180 0.03 22.94 -14.62
C GLN A 180 -0.36 21.61 -15.23
N PHE A 181 -1.15 21.64 -16.29
CA PHE A 181 -1.69 20.45 -16.93
C PHE A 181 -1.01 20.22 -18.28
N LEU A 182 -0.46 19.02 -18.47
CA LEU A 182 0.09 18.59 -19.75
C LEU A 182 -0.76 17.45 -20.30
N ARG A 183 -1.17 17.59 -21.54
CA ARG A 183 -1.97 16.59 -22.25
C ARG A 183 -1.19 16.04 -23.42
N TYR A 184 -1.10 14.71 -23.47
CA TYR A 184 -0.51 13.97 -24.56
C TYR A 184 -1.51 12.98 -25.13
N LEU A 185 -1.29 12.62 -26.39
CA LEU A 185 -2.02 11.55 -27.05
C LEU A 185 -1.01 10.53 -27.55
N PHE A 186 -0.99 9.35 -26.95
CA PHE A 186 -0.13 8.25 -27.37
C PHE A 186 -0.89 7.35 -28.33
N LEU A 187 -0.23 6.88 -29.38
CA LEU A 187 -0.78 5.93 -30.34
C LEU A 187 0.07 4.66 -30.27
N PRO A 188 -0.44 3.58 -29.64
CA PRO A 188 0.27 2.32 -29.56
C PRO A 188 0.42 1.69 -30.94
N LEU A 189 1.64 1.28 -31.29
CA LEU A 189 1.96 0.67 -32.58
C LEU A 189 1.97 -0.86 -32.54
N PHE A 190 2.12 -1.45 -31.35
CA PHE A 190 2.22 -2.89 -31.13
C PHE A 190 1.34 -3.34 -29.97
N THR A 191 1.05 -4.64 -29.90
CA THR A 191 0.43 -5.27 -28.72
C THR A 191 1.46 -5.69 -27.69
N GLY A 192 1.02 -5.86 -26.45
CA GLY A 192 1.81 -6.44 -25.36
C GLY A 192 2.04 -5.45 -24.24
N TYR A 193 2.99 -5.76 -23.37
CA TYR A 193 3.41 -4.87 -22.29
C TYR A 193 4.46 -3.89 -22.81
N LEU A 194 4.04 -2.68 -23.17
CA LEU A 194 4.85 -1.72 -23.91
C LEU A 194 5.37 -0.60 -23.01
N VAL A 195 6.64 -0.23 -23.20
CA VAL A 195 7.24 0.95 -22.57
C VAL A 195 6.61 2.22 -23.13
N ILE A 196 6.05 3.07 -22.27
CA ILE A 196 5.46 4.35 -22.70
C ILE A 196 6.55 5.42 -22.94
N PRO A 197 6.26 6.46 -23.75
CA PRO A 197 7.12 7.64 -23.82
C PRO A 197 7.42 8.21 -22.41
N ARG A 198 8.69 8.43 -22.09
CA ARG A 198 9.13 8.78 -20.72
C ARG A 198 9.11 10.28 -20.53
N LEU A 199 8.38 10.76 -19.52
CA LEU A 199 8.47 12.15 -19.10
C LEU A 199 9.81 12.37 -18.38
N ARG A 200 10.56 13.41 -18.74
CA ARG A 200 11.70 13.93 -17.99
C ARG A 200 11.39 15.34 -17.52
N ILE A 201 11.72 15.61 -16.27
CA ILE A 201 11.57 16.92 -15.66
C ILE A 201 12.93 17.33 -15.11
N THR A 202 13.35 18.53 -15.48
CA THR A 202 14.59 19.13 -14.99
C THR A 202 14.26 20.44 -14.29
N LEU A 203 14.70 20.57 -13.04
CA LEU A 203 14.56 21.80 -12.27
C LEU A 203 15.65 22.76 -12.73
N THR A 204 15.32 24.00 -13.07
CA THR A 204 16.36 24.96 -13.50
C THR A 204 17.02 25.71 -12.36
N ARG A 205 16.40 25.70 -11.16
CA ARG A 205 16.96 26.22 -9.91
C ARG A 205 16.66 25.23 -8.79
N VAL A 206 17.66 24.88 -8.00
CA VAL A 206 17.49 24.17 -6.73
C VAL A 206 18.17 25.06 -5.71
N ASP A 207 17.40 25.75 -4.87
CA ASP A 207 17.97 26.66 -3.90
C ASP A 207 18.52 25.85 -2.72
N GLY A 208 19.86 25.73 -2.60
CA GLY A 208 20.51 25.25 -1.37
C GLY A 208 21.71 24.32 -1.57
N SER A 209 22.87 24.74 -1.01
CA SER A 209 24.18 24.06 -0.95
C SER A 209 25.09 24.21 -2.19
N GLY A 210 26.40 24.06 -1.98
CA GLY A 210 27.45 24.45 -2.92
C GLY A 210 27.48 23.65 -4.25
N PRO A 211 28.32 24.06 -5.22
CA PRO A 211 28.22 23.65 -6.62
C PRO A 211 28.39 22.14 -6.91
N GLY A 212 28.92 21.35 -5.96
CA GLY A 212 29.07 19.90 -6.11
C GLY A 212 27.91 19.08 -5.54
N ASP A 213 27.36 19.50 -4.40
CA ASP A 213 26.29 18.77 -3.70
C ASP A 213 24.92 19.10 -4.31
N GLU A 214 24.73 20.34 -4.78
CA GLU A 214 23.50 20.82 -5.42
C GLU A 214 23.12 19.97 -6.64
N GLN A 215 24.10 19.56 -7.46
CA GLN A 215 23.84 18.82 -8.69
C GLN A 215 23.41 17.36 -8.41
N THR A 216 23.98 16.75 -7.37
CA THR A 216 23.61 15.38 -6.96
C THR A 216 22.22 15.36 -6.33
N LEU A 217 21.94 16.32 -5.43
CA LEU A 217 20.62 16.48 -4.81
C LEU A 217 19.54 16.75 -5.85
N LYS A 218 19.84 17.62 -6.83
CA LYS A 218 18.95 17.91 -7.95
C LYS A 218 18.59 16.67 -8.76
N LEU A 219 19.59 15.89 -9.18
CA LEU A 219 19.35 14.66 -9.94
C LEU A 219 18.51 13.67 -9.13
N HIS A 220 18.81 13.55 -7.84
CA HIS A 220 18.05 12.70 -6.94
C HIS A 220 16.58 13.14 -6.86
N MET A 221 16.30 14.43 -6.68
CA MET A 221 14.93 14.95 -6.67
C MET A 221 14.21 14.71 -8.00
N GLU A 222 14.86 14.98 -9.13
CA GLU A 222 14.28 14.78 -10.48
C GLU A 222 13.87 13.31 -10.72
N GLU A 223 14.65 12.35 -10.24
CA GLU A 223 14.31 10.93 -10.31
C GLU A 223 13.12 10.58 -9.42
N ARG A 224 13.08 11.11 -8.19
CA ARG A 224 12.00 10.82 -7.23
C ARG A 224 10.66 11.43 -7.64
N MET A 225 10.66 12.57 -8.33
CA MET A 225 9.44 13.21 -8.87
C MET A 225 8.63 12.33 -9.82
N LEU A 226 9.27 11.36 -10.47
CA LEU A 226 8.64 10.52 -11.49
C LEU A 226 8.49 9.06 -11.03
N ARG A 227 8.87 8.74 -9.79
CA ARG A 227 8.94 7.37 -9.27
C ARG A 227 7.60 6.63 -9.36
N GLN A 228 6.50 7.31 -9.05
CA GLN A 228 5.17 6.70 -9.01
C GLN A 228 4.53 6.57 -10.41
N ILE A 229 5.12 7.18 -11.44
CA ILE A 229 4.51 7.20 -12.78
C ILE A 229 4.74 5.83 -13.46
N PRO A 230 3.66 5.18 -13.94
CA PRO A 230 3.77 3.94 -14.71
C PRO A 230 4.75 4.08 -15.89
N THR A 231 5.62 3.09 -16.06
CA THR A 231 6.60 3.06 -17.17
C THR A 231 6.13 2.24 -18.37
N HIS A 232 5.08 1.45 -18.17
CA HIS A 232 4.55 0.53 -19.16
C HIS A 232 3.02 0.55 -19.14
N VAL A 233 2.42 0.22 -20.28
CA VAL A 233 0.97 0.01 -20.43
C VAL A 233 0.76 -1.29 -21.18
N PHE A 234 -0.28 -2.04 -20.78
CA PHE A 234 -0.66 -3.25 -21.50
C PHE A 234 -1.55 -2.90 -22.69
N VAL A 235 -1.16 -3.30 -23.90
CA VAL A 235 -1.87 -2.96 -25.14
C VAL A 235 -2.42 -4.23 -25.79
N VAL A 236 -3.72 -4.26 -26.00
CA VAL A 236 -4.41 -5.39 -26.62
C VAL A 236 -4.69 -5.12 -28.11
N ASN A 237 -4.94 -6.20 -28.85
CA ASN A 237 -5.47 -6.07 -30.20
C ASN A 237 -6.87 -5.46 -30.16
N GLN A 238 -7.23 -4.71 -31.21
CA GLN A 238 -8.62 -4.31 -31.40
C GLN A 238 -9.50 -5.56 -31.44
N PRO A 239 -10.59 -5.63 -30.67
CA PRO A 239 -11.55 -6.71 -30.83
C PRO A 239 -12.10 -6.67 -32.26
N PHE A 240 -12.10 -7.82 -32.92
CA PHE A 240 -12.51 -8.03 -34.31
C PHE A 240 -13.97 -7.60 -34.62
N TRP A 241 -14.76 -7.22 -33.61
CA TRP A 241 -16.20 -6.94 -33.72
C TRP A 241 -16.57 -5.63 -34.44
N LEU A 242 -15.62 -4.83 -34.91
CA LEU A 242 -15.92 -3.66 -35.75
C LEU A 242 -16.05 -3.98 -37.26
N ASN A 243 -15.77 -5.22 -37.68
CA ASN A 243 -16.04 -5.68 -39.05
C ASN A 243 -17.20 -6.68 -39.08
N GLY A 244 -18.44 -6.16 -38.99
CA GLY A 244 -19.65 -6.75 -39.57
C GLY A 244 -20.07 -8.17 -39.16
N PHE A 245 -21.24 -8.24 -38.52
CA PHE A 245 -22.06 -9.44 -38.25
C PHE A 245 -21.50 -10.45 -37.23
N ILE A 246 -22.17 -10.56 -36.06
CA ILE A 246 -22.83 -11.79 -35.56
C ILE A 246 -23.67 -11.47 -34.29
N ASP A 247 -24.79 -12.19 -34.22
CA ASP A 247 -25.86 -12.36 -33.22
C ASP A 247 -25.62 -11.90 -31.75
N PRO A 248 -26.53 -11.10 -31.13
CA PRO A 248 -26.41 -10.60 -29.75
C PRO A 248 -26.51 -11.66 -28.63
N ASN A 249 -26.57 -12.95 -28.94
CA ASN A 249 -26.80 -14.02 -27.95
C ASN A 249 -25.57 -14.88 -27.58
N ILE A 250 -24.33 -14.50 -27.96
CA ILE A 250 -23.12 -15.34 -27.73
C ILE A 250 -22.07 -14.68 -26.80
N LEU A 251 -22.44 -13.70 -25.96
CA LEU A 251 -21.49 -13.14 -24.98
C LEU A 251 -22.14 -12.91 -23.60
N SER A 252 -22.35 -14.01 -22.87
CA SER A 252 -22.71 -13.98 -21.44
C SER A 252 -22.00 -15.06 -20.63
N PRO A 253 -20.64 -15.12 -20.66
CA PRO A 253 -19.97 -15.33 -19.37
C PRO A 253 -18.61 -14.64 -19.14
N TRP A 254 -18.04 -13.83 -20.05
CA TRP A 254 -16.63 -13.40 -19.95
C TRP A 254 -16.41 -11.88 -19.83
N LEU A 255 -17.28 -11.16 -19.13
CA LEU A 255 -16.96 -9.81 -18.66
C LEU A 255 -16.70 -9.86 -17.14
N PRO A 256 -15.53 -9.44 -16.64
CA PRO A 256 -15.33 -9.24 -15.22
C PRO A 256 -16.21 -8.07 -14.77
N VAL A 257 -17.06 -8.34 -13.78
CA VAL A 257 -17.87 -7.33 -13.09
C VAL A 257 -16.92 -6.34 -12.41
N SER A 258 -16.95 -5.07 -12.81
CA SER A 258 -16.28 -4.00 -12.07
C SER A 258 -16.79 -3.96 -10.63
N PRO A 259 -15.92 -3.78 -9.61
CA PRO A 259 -16.38 -3.65 -8.23
C PRO A 259 -17.05 -2.29 -8.06
N SER A 260 -18.38 -2.28 -8.12
CA SER A 260 -19.18 -1.16 -7.63
C SER A 260 -19.06 -1.07 -6.12
N PHE A 261 -18.50 0.06 -5.66
CA PHE A 261 -18.56 0.60 -4.31
C PHE A 261 -19.88 0.22 -3.60
N CYS A 262 -19.82 -0.74 -2.66
CA CYS A 262 -20.96 -1.09 -1.82
C CYS A 262 -20.95 -0.21 -0.56
N ARG A 263 -21.70 0.89 -0.66
CA ARG A 263 -22.16 1.70 0.46
C ARG A 263 -23.22 0.90 1.22
N SER A 264 -22.86 0.21 2.30
CA SER A 264 -23.85 -0.48 3.14
C SER A 264 -24.38 0.45 4.22
N SER A 265 -25.62 0.88 4.02
CA SER A 265 -26.48 1.56 4.97
C SER A 265 -26.89 0.64 6.12
N ARG A 266 -26.74 1.19 7.33
CA ARG A 266 -27.28 0.75 8.61
C ARG A 266 -28.75 0.32 8.50
N PHE A 267 -29.10 -0.87 8.97
CA PHE A 267 -30.44 -1.18 9.49
C PHE A 267 -30.33 -2.11 10.70
N SER A 268 -30.81 -1.61 11.83
CA SER A 268 -31.07 -2.31 13.08
C SER A 268 -32.33 -3.16 12.96
N HIS A 269 -32.34 -4.37 13.52
CA HIS A 269 -33.51 -4.89 14.22
C HIS A 269 -33.09 -5.95 15.25
N SER A 270 -33.75 -5.85 16.41
CA SER A 270 -33.58 -6.59 17.66
C SER A 270 -34.47 -7.84 17.71
N THR A 271 -34.42 -8.52 18.88
CA THR A 271 -35.17 -9.71 19.35
C THR A 271 -34.54 -11.04 18.95
N GLY A 272 -34.40 -12.07 19.78
CA GLY A 272 -34.87 -12.40 21.14
C GLY A 272 -34.57 -13.90 21.32
N SER A 273 -33.77 -14.26 22.32
CA SER A 273 -34.19 -15.03 23.51
C SER A 273 -34.35 -16.55 23.33
N ASP A 274 -33.40 -17.26 23.97
CA ASP A 274 -33.58 -18.37 24.92
C ASP A 274 -33.88 -19.82 24.50
N TRP A 275 -33.48 -20.67 25.47
CA TRP A 275 -33.77 -22.08 25.74
C TRP A 275 -32.80 -23.13 25.16
N LEU A 276 -32.43 -24.21 25.84
CA LEU A 276 -32.07 -24.55 27.24
C LEU A 276 -31.72 -26.05 27.18
N ALA A 277 -30.73 -26.47 27.99
CA ALA A 277 -30.54 -27.83 28.52
C ALA A 277 -30.15 -28.94 27.49
N THR A 278 -29.42 -30.01 27.81
CA THR A 278 -29.36 -30.75 29.08
C THR A 278 -28.11 -31.65 29.12
N ASN A 279 -27.65 -31.88 30.35
CA ASN A 279 -26.58 -32.76 30.83
C ASN A 279 -26.57 -34.21 30.32
N TRP A 280 -25.37 -34.80 30.36
CA TRP A 280 -25.16 -36.13 30.95
C TRP A 280 -23.84 -36.18 31.73
N GLU A 281 -23.93 -36.48 33.03
CA GLU A 281 -22.85 -36.94 33.90
C GLU A 281 -22.74 -38.48 33.78
N ASP A 282 -21.53 -39.04 33.86
CA ASP A 282 -21.12 -39.96 34.95
C ASP A 282 -19.71 -40.55 34.70
N ILE A 283 -18.72 -40.21 35.53
CA ILE A 283 -18.14 -41.00 36.65
C ILE A 283 -17.45 -42.32 36.22
N THR A 284 -16.10 -42.39 36.30
CA THR A 284 -15.37 -43.18 37.32
C THR A 284 -13.85 -43.13 37.17
N SER A 285 -13.20 -43.16 38.33
CA SER A 285 -11.79 -42.95 38.65
C SER A 285 -10.87 -44.16 38.51
N THR A 286 -9.55 -43.93 38.39
CA THR A 286 -8.43 -44.60 39.12
C THR A 286 -7.09 -44.11 38.52
N ARG A 287 -5.92 -44.00 39.16
CA ARG A 287 -5.42 -43.77 40.53
C ARG A 287 -3.88 -43.67 40.38
N LEU A 288 -3.28 -42.60 40.94
CA LEU A 288 -1.87 -42.41 41.37
C LEU A 288 -0.69 -42.75 40.45
N GLU A 289 0.20 -41.78 40.22
CA GLU A 289 1.57 -41.81 40.76
C GLU A 289 2.28 -40.43 40.70
N ARG A 290 3.39 -40.35 41.43
CA ARG A 290 3.95 -39.18 42.13
C ARG A 290 4.73 -38.17 41.26
N THR A 291 4.76 -36.93 41.75
CA THR A 291 5.63 -35.79 41.39
C THR A 291 7.14 -36.10 41.43
N PRO A 292 7.99 -35.28 40.78
CA PRO A 292 8.59 -34.16 41.54
C PRO A 292 8.57 -32.83 40.79
N ALA A 293 8.62 -31.77 41.59
CA ALA A 293 8.57 -30.36 41.21
C ALA A 293 9.69 -29.95 40.25
N GLU A 294 9.33 -29.19 39.21
CA GLU A 294 10.25 -28.28 38.52
C GLU A 294 9.76 -26.84 38.62
N LYS A 295 10.74 -25.97 38.86
CA LYS A 295 10.66 -24.54 39.13
C LYS A 295 9.97 -23.74 38.00
N PRO A 296 9.41 -22.56 38.32
CA PRO A 296 8.76 -21.71 37.32
C PRO A 296 9.81 -21.20 36.32
N ILE A 297 9.64 -21.56 35.05
CA ILE A 297 10.40 -20.97 33.94
C ILE A 297 9.76 -19.61 33.63
N ASN A 298 10.21 -18.59 34.35
CA ASN A 298 10.16 -17.21 33.86
C ASN A 298 11.21 -17.08 32.75
N LYS A 299 10.81 -17.34 31.51
CA LYS A 299 11.47 -16.83 30.30
C LYS A 299 10.39 -16.34 29.36
N THR A 300 10.24 -15.02 29.32
CA THR A 300 9.58 -14.27 28.25
C THR A 300 10.14 -14.74 26.91
N LEU A 301 9.31 -15.41 26.10
CA LEU A 301 9.65 -15.89 24.77
C LEU A 301 8.86 -15.07 23.76
N ASP A 302 9.57 -14.46 22.82
CA ASP A 302 9.05 -13.72 21.68
C ASP A 302 8.35 -14.69 20.71
N ASP A 303 7.10 -15.05 21.02
CA ASP A 303 6.26 -15.99 20.26
C ASP A 303 5.74 -15.43 18.91
N LEU A 304 6.01 -14.15 18.63
CA LEU A 304 5.63 -13.48 17.40
C LEU A 304 6.83 -12.73 16.82
N GLN A 305 7.09 -12.96 15.54
CA GLN A 305 8.07 -12.18 14.77
C GLN A 305 7.33 -11.34 13.73
N LEU A 306 7.63 -10.04 13.71
CA LEU A 306 7.18 -9.12 12.68
C LEU A 306 8.28 -8.94 11.64
N THR A 307 7.98 -9.22 10.38
CA THR A 307 8.81 -8.80 9.24
C THR A 307 8.05 -7.72 8.49
N ILE A 308 8.71 -6.60 8.19
CA ILE A 308 8.09 -5.48 7.49
C ILE A 308 8.65 -5.42 6.08
N GLU A 309 7.77 -5.46 5.09
CA GLU A 309 8.11 -5.23 3.69
C GLU A 309 7.32 -4.01 3.21
N GLU A 310 7.90 -3.19 2.34
CA GLU A 310 7.26 -1.98 1.82
C GLU A 310 7.03 -2.16 0.33
N ASN A 311 5.87 -1.73 -0.17
CA ASN A 311 5.50 -1.91 -1.57
C ASN A 311 4.93 -0.63 -2.20
N ASP A 312 5.37 -0.33 -3.42
CA ASP A 312 4.77 0.74 -4.23
C ASP A 312 3.44 0.23 -4.79
N GLY A 313 2.34 0.91 -4.47
CA GLY A 313 0.99 0.61 -4.96
C GLY A 313 0.77 0.99 -6.42
N ASN A 314 1.50 0.34 -7.34
CA ASN A 314 1.27 0.41 -8.79
C ASN A 314 0.64 -0.88 -9.32
#